data_AF-A0A853F4Y4-F1
#
_entry.id   AF-A0A853F4Y4-F1
#
_cell.length_a   1.000
_cell.length_b   1.000
_cell.length_c   1.000
_cell.angle_alpha   90.00
_cell.angle_beta   90.00
_cell.angle_gamma   90.00
#
_symmetry.space_group_name_H-M   'P 1'
#
loop_
_entity.id
_entity.type
_entity.pdbx_description
1 polymer ?
#
loop_
_entity_poly.entity_id
_entity_poly.type
_entity_poly.pdbx_seq_one_letter_code
_entity_poly.pdbx_strand_id
1 'polypeptide(L)' 'MSWQTLLISNPCKLSIKNGNILLRRLDDEDANIAISKYLLLLLKIRK' A
#
# COMPACT_ATOMS: atom_id res chain seq x y z
N MET A 1 2.89 10.51 18.68
CA MET A 1 2.66 10.21 17.25
C MET A 1 2.17 8.78 17.14
N SER A 2 0.97 8.54 16.61
CA SER A 2 0.52 7.17 16.27
C SER A 2 1.03 6.82 14.87
N TRP A 3 1.92 5.85 14.76
CA TRP A 3 2.35 5.32 13.46
C TRP A 3 1.48 4.11 13.09
N GLN A 4 1.11 4.02 11.82
CA GLN A 4 0.36 2.89 11.26
C GLN A 4 1.29 2.09 10.35
N THR A 5 1.10 0.77 10.31
CA THR A 5 1.83 -0.14 9.41
C THR A 5 0.86 -0.73 8.41
N LEU A 6 1.17 -0.62 7.12
CA LEU A 6 0.40 -1.27 6.06
C LEU A 6 1.00 -2.66 5.76
N LEU A 7 0.20 -3.72 5.92
CA LEU A 7 0.55 -5.09 5.54
C LEU A 7 -0.13 -5.46 4.22
N ILE A 8 0.65 -5.90 3.25
CA ILE A 8 0.18 -6.37 1.94
C ILE A 8 0.49 -7.86 1.83
N SER A 9 -0.56 -8.69 1.79
CA SER A 9 -0.44 -10.16 1.73
C SER A 9 -0.77 -10.76 0.37
N ASN A 10 -1.47 -10.01 -0.50
CA ASN A 10 -1.96 -10.49 -1.78
C ASN A 10 -1.19 -9.84 -2.94
N PRO A 11 -1.05 -10.52 -4.09
CA PRO A 11 -0.44 -9.93 -5.28
C PRO A 11 -1.16 -8.63 -5.65
N CYS A 12 -0.39 -7.54 -5.77
CA CYS A 12 -0.91 -6.25 -6.15
C CYS A 12 0.17 -5.46 -6.90
N LYS A 13 -0.26 -4.43 -7.63
CA LYS A 13 0.62 -3.45 -8.26
C LYS A 13 0.59 -2.17 -7.43
N LEU A 14 1.77 -1.72 -7.04
CA LEU A 14 1.95 -0.47 -6.29
C LEU A 14 2.39 0.65 -7.22
N SER A 15 1.82 1.83 -7.04
CA SER A 15 2.21 3.06 -7.74
C SER A 15 1.94 4.28 -6.86
N ILE A 16 2.57 5.42 -7.17
CA ILE A 16 2.30 6.69 -6.49
C ILE A 16 1.40 7.53 -7.39
N LYS A 17 0.31 8.07 -6.83
CA LYS A 17 -0.59 9.01 -7.51
C LYS A 17 -1.01 10.10 -6.54
N ASN A 18 -0.79 11.38 -6.91
CA ASN A 18 -1.14 12.55 -6.10
C ASN A 18 -0.61 12.51 -4.66
N GLY A 19 0.62 12.02 -4.46
CA GLY A 19 1.23 11.89 -3.12
C GLY A 19 0.64 10.77 -2.25
N ASN A 20 -0.18 9.89 -2.83
CA ASN A 20 -0.74 8.71 -2.18
C ASN A 20 -0.20 7.43 -2.81
N ILE A 21 -0.18 6.34 -2.03
CA ILE A 21 0.06 4.99 -2.54
C ILE A 21 -1.24 4.50 -3.15
N LEU A 22 -1.20 4.23 -4.45
CA LEU A 22 -2.26 3.51 -5.15
C LEU A 22 -1.88 2.03 -5.21
N LEU A 23 -2.74 1.21 -4.63
CA LEU A 23 -2.60 -0.24 -4.56
C LEU A 23 -3.67 -0.86 -5.44
N ARG A 24 -3.25 -1.37 -6.60
CA ARG A 24 -4.14 -2.05 -7.55
C ARG A 24 -4.12 -3.53 -7.32
N ARG A 25 -5.29 -4.11 -7.07
CA ARG A 25 -5.47 -5.55 -6.90
C ARG A 25 -6.04 -6.13 -8.19
N LEU A 26 -5.78 -7.41 -8.44
CA LEU A 26 -6.25 -8.06 -9.67
C LEU A 26 -7.78 -8.27 -9.66
N ASP A 27 -8.34 -8.65 -8.51
CA ASP A 27 -9.74 -9.09 -8.38
C ASP A 27 -10.57 -8.18 -7.46
N ASP A 28 -10.00 -7.06 -7.01
CA ASP A 28 -10.55 -6.19 -5.96
C ASP A 28 -10.46 -4.72 -6.39
N GLU A 29 -11.22 -3.86 -5.73
CA GLU A 29 -11.12 -2.42 -5.92
C GLU A 29 -9.73 -1.87 -5.55
N ASP A 30 -9.31 -0.85 -6.30
CA ASP A 30 -8.07 -0.12 -6.05
C ASP A 30 -8.14 0.59 -4.68
N ALA A 31 -7.14 0.38 -3.84
CA ALA A 31 -7.00 1.09 -2.57
C ALA A 31 -6.11 2.32 -2.72
N ASN A 32 -6.61 3.49 -2.29
CA ASN A 32 -5.86 4.74 -2.27
C ASN A 32 -5.46 5.08 -0.83
N ILE A 33 -4.16 5.06 -0.56
CA ILE A 33 -3.60 5.07 0.78
C ILE A 33 -2.76 6.34 0.96
N ALA A 34 -3.20 7.22 1.86
CA ALA A 34 -2.51 8.48 2.13
C ALA A 34 -1.14 8.24 2.77
N ILE A 35 -0.05 8.62 2.08
CA ILE A 35 1.33 8.41 2.56
C ILE A 35 1.57 9.10 3.89
N SER A 36 0.96 10.27 4.11
CA SER A 36 1.08 11.05 5.35
C SER A 36 0.62 10.31 6.61
N LYS A 37 -0.13 9.20 6.49
CA LYS A 37 -0.58 8.39 7.63
C LYS A 37 0.38 7.26 8.00
N TYR A 38 1.38 6.96 7.17
CA TYR A 38 2.24 5.79 7.35
C TYR A 38 3.71 6.20 7.36
N LEU A 39 4.44 5.75 8.37
CA LEU A 39 5.88 6.00 8.49
C LEU A 39 6.72 4.95 7.74
N LEU A 40 6.16 3.74 7.52
CA LEU A 40 6.89 2.59 6.98
C LEU A 40 5.97 1.68 6.15
N LEU A 41 6.45 1.24 4.98
CA LEU A 41 5.82 0.23 4.13
C LEU A 41 6.64 -1.07 4.17
N LEU A 42 6.03 -2.18 4.58
CA LEU A 42 6.67 -3.51 4.61
C LEU A 42 6.10 -4.40 3.51
N LEU A 43 6.97 -4.93 2.65
CA LEU A 43 6.63 -5.79 1.52
C LEU A 43 7.18 -7.19 1.74
N LYS A 44 6.30 -8.19 1.86
CA LYS A 44 6.71 -9.60 1.87
C LYS A 44 6.68 -10.15 0.44
N ILE A 45 7.85 -10.22 -0.19
CA ILE A 45 8.01 -10.84 -1.51
C ILE A 45 8.19 -12.34 -1.30
N ARG A 46 7.29 -13.16 -1.84
CA ARG A 46 7.50 -14.62 -1.94
C ARG A 46 8.18 -14.90 -3.28
N LYS A 47 9.30 -15.63 -3.24
CA LYS A 47 9.99 -16.16 -4.43
C LYS A 47 9.19 -17.29 -5.04
#